data_AF-W4SEQ4-F1
#
_entry.id   AF-W4SEQ4-F1
#
_cell.length_a   1.000
_cell.length_b   1.000
_cell.length_c   1.000
_cell.angle_alpha   90.00
_cell.angle_beta   90.00
_cell.angle_gamma   90.00
#
_symmetry.space_group_name_H-M   'P 1'
#
loop_
_entity.id
_entity.type
_entity.pdbx_description
1 polymer ?
#
loop_
_entity_poly.entity_id
_entity_poly.type
_entity_poly.pdbx_seq_one_letter_code
_entity_poly.pdbx_strand_id
1 'polypeptide(L)'
;MEIHMKKTKAAIAIFALLASAVVSAQTHVNGYHRANGTYVQPHYRSAANSTTLDNYSTRGNVNPYTGKVGTVDGYKEQSTYRQPTPPPTYNPYQSQSGNPYNSGY
;
A
#
# COMPACT_ATOMS: atom_id res chain seq x y z
N MET A 1 31.35 39.50 18.53
CA MET A 1 31.15 38.05 18.23
C MET A 1 29.67 37.60 18.33
N GLU A 2 28.84 38.17 19.21
CA GLU A 2 27.44 37.75 19.43
C GLU A 2 26.46 37.92 18.24
N ILE A 3 26.52 39.02 17.48
CA ILE A 3 25.51 39.34 16.46
C ILE A 3 25.58 38.37 15.27
N HIS A 4 26.79 37.97 14.89
CA HIS A 4 27.02 36.99 13.83
C HIS A 4 26.47 35.61 14.24
N MET A 5 26.67 35.19 15.50
CA MET A 5 26.19 33.91 16.01
C MET A 5 24.65 33.81 16.12
N LYS A 6 23.96 34.93 16.40
CA LYS A 6 22.47 34.98 16.42
C LYS A 6 21.87 34.85 15.01
N LYS A 7 22.47 35.49 14.00
CA LYS A 7 22.07 35.35 12.58
C LYS A 7 22.32 33.95 12.04
N THR A 8 23.45 33.33 12.40
CA THR A 8 23.75 31.93 12.02
C THR A 8 22.76 30.96 12.67
N LYS A 9 22.42 31.13 13.95
CA LYS A 9 21.39 30.31 14.62
C LYS A 9 20.01 30.49 14.00
N ALA A 10 19.63 31.72 13.65
CA ALA A 10 18.36 31.99 12.96
C ALA A 10 18.31 31.35 11.56
N ALA A 11 19.42 31.38 10.80
CA ALA A 11 19.51 30.73 9.50
C ALA A 11 19.40 29.20 9.60
N ILE A 12 20.00 28.58 10.62
CA ILE A 12 19.90 27.13 10.87
C ILE A 12 18.46 26.74 11.23
N ALA A 13 17.76 27.53 12.04
CA ALA A 13 16.37 27.27 12.40
C ALA A 13 15.43 27.34 11.18
N ILE A 14 15.64 28.31 10.30
CA ILE A 14 14.86 28.44 9.05
C ILE A 14 15.15 27.25 8.11
N PHE A 15 16.41 26.84 7.98
CA PHE A 15 16.77 25.68 7.16
C PHE A 15 16.17 24.37 7.70
N ALA A 16 16.12 24.20 9.03
CA ALA A 16 15.49 23.04 9.66
C ALA A 16 13.97 22.97 9.44
N LEU A 17 13.26 24.11 9.44
CA LEU A 17 11.83 24.17 9.12
C LEU A 17 11.53 23.81 7.65
N LEU A 18 12.44 24.16 6.74
CA LEU A 18 12.28 23.88 5.31
C LEU A 18 12.63 22.42 4.94
N ALA A 19 13.27 21.66 5.83
CA ALA A 19 13.70 20.28 5.58
C ALA A 19 12.60 19.21 5.72
N SER A 20 11.32 19.60 5.67
CA SER A 20 10.21 18.66 5.81
C SER A 20 9.98 17.88 4.51
N ALA A 21 10.52 16.66 4.42
CA ALA A 21 10.27 15.77 3.30
C ALA A 21 8.89 15.09 3.41
N VAL A 22 8.03 15.27 2.40
CA VAL A 22 6.79 14.51 2.26
C VAL A 22 7.08 13.13 1.69
N VAL A 23 7.11 12.12 2.56
CA VAL A 23 7.19 10.71 2.16
C VAL A 23 5.78 10.16 2.02
N SER A 24 5.47 9.55 0.87
CA SER A 24 4.20 8.86 0.65
C SER A 24 4.45 7.41 0.23
N ALA A 25 3.86 6.46 0.95
CA ALA A 25 3.94 5.02 0.68
C ALA A 25 2.84 4.55 -0.29
N GLN A 26 2.48 5.37 -1.28
CA GLN A 26 1.51 5.01 -2.33
C GLN A 26 2.23 4.50 -3.58
N THR A 27 1.58 3.63 -4.35
CA THR A 27 2.08 3.15 -5.66
C THR A 27 1.02 3.36 -6.72
N HIS A 28 1.40 3.98 -7.83
CA HIS A 28 0.56 4.10 -9.01
C HIS A 28 0.57 2.80 -9.82
N VAL A 29 -0.61 2.37 -10.24
CA VAL A 29 -0.81 1.19 -11.08
C VAL A 29 -1.30 1.66 -12.43
N ASN A 30 -0.56 1.33 -13.49
CA ASN A 30 -1.00 1.64 -14.86
C ASN A 30 -2.24 0.82 -15.21
N GLY A 31 -3.08 1.37 -16.09
CA GLY A 31 -4.22 0.64 -16.64
C GLY A 31 -3.74 -0.54 -17.50
N TYR A 32 -4.52 -1.62 -17.50
CA TYR A 32 -4.20 -2.83 -18.27
C TYR A 32 -5.45 -3.62 -18.63
N HIS A 33 -5.35 -4.50 -19.63
CA HIS A 33 -6.40 -5.46 -19.96
C HIS A 33 -6.13 -6.78 -19.24
N ARG A 34 -7.17 -7.34 -18.62
CA ARG A 34 -7.15 -8.71 -18.08
C ARG A 34 -7.26 -9.72 -19.21
N ALA A 35 -6.86 -10.98 -18.95
CA ALA A 35 -6.94 -12.06 -19.93
C ALA A 35 -8.37 -12.30 -20.47
N ASN A 36 -9.41 -11.95 -19.70
CA ASN A 36 -10.81 -12.02 -20.11
C ASN A 36 -11.29 -10.77 -20.90
N GLY A 37 -10.38 -9.90 -21.34
CA GLY A 37 -10.67 -8.69 -22.11
C GLY A 37 -11.10 -7.46 -21.28
N THR A 38 -11.38 -7.61 -19.98
CA THR A 38 -11.83 -6.50 -19.13
C THR A 38 -10.71 -5.48 -18.92
N TYR A 39 -10.96 -4.21 -19.22
CA TYR A 39 -10.05 -3.11 -18.92
C TYR A 39 -10.06 -2.76 -17.43
N VAL A 40 -8.88 -2.54 -16.87
CA VAL A 40 -8.66 -2.04 -15.51
C VAL A 40 -8.11 -0.64 -15.61
N GLN A 41 -8.84 0.32 -15.05
CA GLN A 41 -8.40 1.71 -15.00
C GLN A 41 -7.18 1.90 -14.09
N PRO A 42 -6.30 2.88 -14.40
CA PRO A 42 -5.20 3.24 -13.51
C PRO A 42 -5.73 3.69 -12.15
N HIS A 43 -4.99 3.36 -11.09
CA HIS A 43 -5.38 3.67 -9.72
C HIS A 43 -4.16 3.70 -8.80
N TYR A 44 -4.36 4.22 -7.59
CA TYR A 44 -3.37 4.18 -6.52
C TYR A 44 -3.67 3.09 -5.51
N ARG A 45 -2.62 2.46 -5.00
CA ARG A 45 -2.66 1.46 -3.92
C ARG A 45 -1.58 1.75 -2.87
N SER A 46 -1.67 1.10 -1.71
CA SER A 46 -0.55 1.04 -0.77
C SER A 46 0.70 0.43 -1.41
N ALA A 47 1.88 0.86 -0.98
CA ALA A 47 3.14 0.27 -1.41
C ALA A 47 3.21 -1.21 -0.98
N ALA A 48 3.74 -2.06 -1.86
CA ALA A 48 3.90 -3.47 -1.54
C ALA A 48 5.03 -3.64 -0.51
N ASN A 49 4.74 -4.33 0.59
CA ASN A 49 5.70 -4.71 1.63
C ASN A 49 5.30 -6.05 2.27
N SER A 50 6.01 -6.48 3.32
CA SER A 50 5.83 -7.79 3.95
C SER A 50 4.71 -7.86 5.01
N THR A 51 3.85 -6.86 5.07
CA THR A 51 2.71 -6.80 5.99
C THR A 51 1.46 -6.36 5.22
N THR A 52 0.31 -6.60 5.80
CA THR A 52 -0.98 -6.13 5.28
C THR A 52 -1.56 -5.02 6.17
N LEU A 53 -0.91 -4.71 7.29
CA LEU A 53 -1.45 -3.83 8.32
C LEU A 53 -1.62 -2.38 7.84
N ASP A 54 -0.85 -1.95 6.84
CA ASP A 54 -0.88 -0.62 6.26
C ASP A 54 -1.67 -0.53 4.94
N ASN A 55 -2.28 -1.64 4.49
CA ASN A 55 -3.16 -1.63 3.33
C ASN A 55 -4.42 -0.80 3.61
N TYR A 56 -4.89 -0.06 2.60
CA TYR A 56 -6.11 0.75 2.71
C TYR A 56 -7.37 -0.09 3.00
N SER A 57 -7.38 -1.36 2.63
CA SER A 57 -8.48 -2.29 2.89
C SER A 57 -8.49 -2.83 4.33
N THR A 58 -7.39 -2.69 5.07
CA THR A 58 -7.26 -3.23 6.43
C THR A 58 -8.11 -2.45 7.41
N ARG A 59 -8.77 -3.18 8.31
CA ARG A 59 -9.68 -2.62 9.32
C ARG A 59 -9.01 -1.51 10.12
N GLY A 60 -9.66 -0.35 10.14
CA GLY A 60 -9.19 0.85 10.83
C GLY A 60 -8.42 1.83 9.95
N ASN A 61 -7.96 1.40 8.76
CA ASN A 61 -7.34 2.29 7.79
C ASN A 61 -8.41 2.94 6.90
N VAL A 62 -8.06 4.08 6.31
CA VAL A 62 -8.93 4.80 5.35
C VAL A 62 -8.18 4.96 4.04
N ASN A 63 -8.86 4.66 2.94
CA ASN A 63 -8.34 4.93 1.61
C ASN A 63 -8.39 6.45 1.33
N PRO A 64 -7.26 7.13 1.14
CA PRO A 64 -7.25 8.59 0.96
C PRO A 64 -7.88 9.06 -0.36
N TYR A 65 -8.03 8.19 -1.36
CA TYR A 65 -8.62 8.55 -2.66
C TYR A 65 -10.14 8.35 -2.72
N THR A 66 -10.69 7.49 -1.86
CA THR A 66 -12.11 7.15 -1.88
C THR A 66 -12.84 7.46 -0.58
N GLY A 67 -12.11 7.75 0.51
CA GLY A 67 -12.68 7.94 1.85
C GLY A 67 -13.24 6.66 2.48
N LYS A 68 -13.15 5.52 1.80
CA LYS A 68 -13.67 4.24 2.31
C LYS A 68 -12.80 3.73 3.45
N VAL A 69 -13.47 3.29 4.52
CA VAL A 69 -12.83 2.63 5.66
C VAL A 69 -12.58 1.17 5.31
N GLY A 70 -11.38 0.69 5.60
CA GLY A 70 -11.02 -0.72 5.47
C GLY A 70 -11.78 -1.60 6.46
N THR A 71 -12.04 -2.84 6.06
CA THR A 71 -12.84 -3.81 6.82
C THR A 71 -12.14 -5.16 6.99
N VAL A 72 -11.08 -5.40 6.21
CA VAL A 72 -10.33 -6.67 6.16
C VAL A 72 -9.51 -6.86 7.43
N ASP A 73 -9.56 -8.06 8.00
CA ASP A 73 -8.75 -8.42 9.17
C ASP A 73 -7.28 -8.63 8.75
N GLY A 74 -6.46 -7.60 8.97
CA GLY A 74 -5.05 -7.59 8.59
C GLY A 74 -4.22 -8.71 9.20
N TYR A 75 -4.56 -9.21 10.40
CA TYR A 75 -3.78 -10.27 11.05
C TYR A 75 -4.04 -11.65 10.43
N LYS A 76 -5.27 -11.90 9.98
CA LYS A 76 -5.60 -13.12 9.23
C LYS A 76 -4.90 -13.14 7.87
N GLU A 77 -4.94 -12.01 7.16
CA GLU A 77 -4.25 -11.85 5.88
C GLU A 77 -2.71 -11.85 6.03
N GLN A 78 -2.17 -11.37 7.14
CA GLN A 78 -0.72 -11.43 7.37
C GLN A 78 -0.26 -12.88 7.58
N SER A 79 -1.11 -13.74 8.14
CA SER A 79 -0.79 -15.17 8.34
C SER A 79 -0.70 -15.90 6.99
N THR A 80 -1.58 -15.58 6.04
CA THR A 80 -1.51 -16.10 4.66
C THR A 80 -0.37 -15.46 3.87
N TYR A 81 -0.09 -14.17 4.05
CA TYR A 81 1.05 -13.52 3.40
C TYR A 81 2.41 -14.10 3.84
N ARG A 82 2.54 -14.46 5.13
CA ARG A 82 3.76 -15.10 5.68
C ARG A 82 3.93 -16.57 5.26
N GLN A 83 2.90 -17.19 4.72
CA GLN A 83 2.98 -18.52 4.12
C GLN A 83 3.03 -18.31 2.61
N PRO A 84 4.20 -18.43 1.94
CA PRO A 84 4.18 -18.53 0.49
C PRO A 84 3.29 -19.73 0.16
N THR A 85 2.18 -19.50 -0.54
CA THR A 85 1.37 -20.60 -1.03
C THR A 85 2.31 -21.51 -1.84
N PRO A 86 2.34 -22.82 -1.57
CA PRO A 86 3.08 -23.72 -2.44
C PRO A 86 2.58 -23.47 -3.87
N PRO A 87 3.48 -23.39 -4.87
CA PRO A 87 3.08 -23.17 -6.24
C PRO A 87 2.00 -24.20 -6.58
N PRO A 88 0.89 -23.80 -7.23
CA PRO A 88 -0.18 -24.73 -7.54
C PRO A 88 0.41 -25.89 -8.34
N THR A 89 0.46 -27.08 -7.74
CA THR A 89 0.78 -28.30 -8.47
C THR A 89 -0.37 -28.50 -9.44
N TYR A 90 -0.12 -28.26 -10.72
CA TYR A 90 -1.13 -28.42 -11.77
C TYR A 90 -1.61 -29.88 -11.76
N ASN A 91 -2.83 -30.09 -11.24
CA ASN A 91 -3.51 -31.38 -11.23
C ASN A 91 -4.72 -31.29 -12.17
N PRO A 92 -4.68 -31.89 -13.37
CA PRO A 92 -5.69 -31.70 -14.40
C PRO A 92 -7.05 -32.36 -14.10
N TYR A 93 -7.22 -33.01 -12.94
CA TYR A 93 -8.45 -33.72 -12.55
C TYR A 93 -9.24 -33.09 -11.39
N GLN A 94 -8.78 -31.98 -10.80
CA GLN A 94 -9.54 -31.27 -9.76
C GLN A 94 -9.99 -29.89 -10.25
N SER A 95 -11.24 -29.81 -10.69
CA SER A 95 -11.97 -28.55 -10.78
C SER A 95 -12.31 -28.06 -9.37
N GLN A 96 -11.35 -27.43 -8.67
CA GLN A 96 -11.66 -26.63 -7.48
C GLN A 96 -11.99 -25.20 -7.90
N SER A 97 -13.29 -24.90 -7.92
CA SER A 97 -13.81 -23.53 -7.97
C SER A 97 -13.42 -22.82 -6.67
N GLY A 98 -12.26 -22.21 -6.65
CA GLY A 98 -11.80 -21.40 -5.52
C GLY A 98 -10.83 -20.37 -6.04
N ASN A 99 -11.35 -19.24 -6.52
CA ASN A 99 -10.52 -18.09 -6.87
C ASN A 99 -10.11 -17.41 -5.55
N PRO A 100 -8.84 -17.51 -5.08
CA PRO A 100 -8.43 -16.92 -3.81
C PRO A 100 -8.44 -15.38 -3.85
N TYR A 101 -8.65 -14.81 -5.05
CA TYR A 101 -8.78 -13.37 -5.28
C TYR A 101 -10.23 -12.91 -5.42
N ASN A 102 -11.20 -13.68 -4.93
CA ASN A 102 -12.55 -13.18 -4.73
C ASN A 102 -12.69 -12.49 -3.38
N SER A 103 -11.92 -11.41 -3.15
CA SER A 103 -12.34 -10.41 -2.17
C SER A 103 -13.32 -9.50 -2.89
N GLY A 104 -14.60 -9.86 -2.81
CA GLY A 104 -15.71 -9.05 -3.26
C GLY A 104 -15.67 -7.65 -2.66
N TYR A 105 -16.23 -6.71 -3.42
CA TYR A 105 -16.43 -5.30 -3.08
C TYR A 105 -17.05 -5.07 -1.70
#